data_AF-F8AJ38-F1
#
_entry.id   AF-F8AJ38-F1
#
_cell.length_a   1.000
_cell.length_b   1.000
_cell.length_c   1.000
_cell.angle_alpha   90.00
_cell.angle_beta   90.00
_cell.angle_gamma   90.00
#
_symmetry.space_group_name_H-M   'P 1'
#
loop_
_entity.id
_entity.type
_entity.pdbx_description
1 polymer ?
#
loop_
_entity_poly.entity_id
_entity_poly.type
_entity_poly.pdbx_seq_one_letter_code
_entity_poly.pdbx_strand_id
1 'polypeptide(L)'
;MDEAEKLADVFARCPRTVFVATTTGKYNLNLALIAESYSALEATIENTIRPMESVKEMDVSLGSSPAYPEFVDFKLEPTRKVTPCGKVCTECYIYGRKCSGCLATVYFMGLKGSRK
;
A
#
# COMPACT_ATOMS: atom_id res chain seq x y z
N MET A 1 -4.42 -18.42 -13.57
CA MET A 1 -3.71 -17.35 -12.87
C MET A 1 -3.77 -17.67 -11.40
N ASP A 2 -2.60 -17.89 -10.79
CA ASP A 2 -2.46 -18.20 -9.37
C ASP A 2 -2.91 -17.01 -8.51
N GLU A 3 -3.30 -17.22 -7.27
CA GLU A 3 -3.80 -16.11 -6.43
C GLU A 3 -2.70 -15.11 -6.07
N ALA A 4 -1.45 -15.55 -5.98
CA ALA A 4 -0.31 -14.66 -5.82
C ALA A 4 -0.14 -13.73 -7.03
N GLU A 5 -0.35 -14.23 -8.26
CA GLU A 5 -0.32 -13.41 -9.46
C GLU A 5 -1.43 -12.36 -9.44
N LYS A 6 -2.64 -12.72 -8.99
CA LYS A 6 -3.77 -11.76 -8.92
C LYS A 6 -3.50 -10.66 -7.90
N LEU A 7 -2.92 -11.01 -6.76
CA LEU A 7 -2.45 -10.03 -5.79
C LEU A 7 -1.32 -9.17 -6.33
N ALA A 8 -0.37 -9.76 -7.08
CA ALA A 8 0.69 -9.01 -7.72
C ALA A 8 0.13 -7.92 -8.64
N ASP A 9 -0.88 -8.23 -9.46
CA ASP A 9 -1.55 -7.28 -10.34
C ASP A 9 -2.28 -6.17 -9.58
N VAL A 10 -2.86 -6.47 -8.42
CA VAL A 10 -3.48 -5.47 -7.54
C VAL A 10 -2.41 -4.51 -6.99
N PHE A 11 -1.31 -5.05 -6.45
CA PHE A 11 -0.26 -4.23 -5.85
C PHE A 11 0.61 -3.52 -6.89
N ALA A 12 0.76 -4.02 -8.10
CA ALA A 12 1.40 -3.31 -9.21
C ALA A 12 0.69 -1.99 -9.56
N ARG A 13 -0.63 -1.89 -9.26
CA ARG A 13 -1.43 -0.67 -9.45
C ARG A 13 -1.51 0.20 -8.20
N CYS A 14 -0.96 -0.26 -7.07
CA CYS A 14 -0.94 0.50 -5.83
C CYS A 14 0.16 1.57 -5.88
N PRO A 15 -0.14 2.86 -5.63
CA PRO A 15 0.86 3.91 -5.71
C PRO A 15 1.97 3.84 -4.66
N ARG A 16 1.77 3.04 -3.60
CA ARG A 16 2.75 2.80 -2.53
C ARG A 16 3.74 1.68 -2.88
N THR A 17 3.52 0.94 -3.96
CA THR A 17 4.37 -0.20 -4.31
C THR A 17 5.61 0.27 -5.05
N VAL A 18 6.77 0.01 -4.46
CA VAL A 18 8.09 0.21 -5.09
C VAL A 18 8.49 -1.05 -5.87
N PHE A 19 8.14 -2.22 -5.33
CA PHE A 19 8.46 -3.50 -5.95
C PHE A 19 7.38 -4.53 -5.60
N VAL A 20 7.03 -5.34 -6.59
CA VAL A 20 6.20 -6.53 -6.42
C VAL A 20 6.70 -7.64 -7.33
N ALA A 21 6.83 -8.85 -6.80
CA ALA A 21 7.16 -10.03 -7.58
C ALA A 21 6.58 -11.28 -6.93
N THR A 22 6.17 -12.24 -7.75
CA THR A 22 5.96 -13.61 -7.29
C THR A 22 7.31 -14.27 -7.03
N THR A 23 7.39 -15.12 -6.01
CA THR A 23 8.65 -15.72 -5.56
C THR A 23 8.51 -17.21 -5.33
N THR A 24 9.59 -17.96 -5.54
CA THR A 24 9.69 -19.37 -5.18
C THR A 24 10.39 -19.48 -3.82
N GLY A 25 9.63 -19.58 -2.74
CA GLY A 25 10.15 -19.64 -1.38
C GLY A 25 9.06 -19.95 -0.37
N LYS A 26 9.30 -19.64 0.92
CA LYS A 26 8.28 -19.80 1.97
C LYS A 26 7.03 -18.97 1.66
N TYR A 27 7.23 -17.75 1.17
CA TYR A 27 6.18 -16.86 0.70
C TYR A 27 6.23 -16.78 -0.83
N ASN A 28 5.05 -16.73 -1.44
CA ASN A 28 4.87 -16.73 -2.90
C ASN A 28 4.70 -15.32 -3.49
N LEU A 29 4.71 -14.28 -2.66
CA LEU A 29 4.63 -12.88 -3.06
C LEU A 29 5.57 -12.04 -2.20
N ASN A 30 6.38 -11.20 -2.85
CA ASN A 30 7.23 -10.22 -2.18
C ASN A 30 6.78 -8.80 -2.57
N LEU A 31 6.63 -7.94 -1.56
CA LEU A 31 6.14 -6.57 -1.69
C LEU A 31 7.08 -5.62 -0.95
N ALA A 32 7.59 -4.61 -1.65
CA ALA A 32 8.22 -3.45 -1.01
C ALA A 32 7.29 -2.24 -1.15
N LEU A 33 6.87 -1.70 -0.02
CA LEU A 33 5.96 -0.56 0.04
C LEU A 33 6.65 0.66 0.66
N ILE A 34 6.36 1.83 0.13
CA ILE A 34 6.72 3.13 0.71
C ILE A 34 5.45 3.94 0.96
N ALA A 35 5.43 4.74 2.02
CA ALA A 35 4.33 5.66 2.27
C ALA A 35 4.84 6.97 2.87
N GLU A 36 3.94 7.94 2.92
CA GLU A 36 4.17 9.28 3.45
C GLU A 36 4.41 9.33 4.97
N SER A 37 4.03 8.28 5.69
CA SER A 37 4.22 8.17 7.14
C SER A 37 4.12 6.72 7.59
N TYR A 38 4.67 6.42 8.77
CA TYR A 38 4.51 5.10 9.40
C TYR A 38 3.04 4.74 9.63
N SER A 39 2.20 5.70 10.02
CA SER A 39 0.76 5.44 10.20
C SER A 39 0.06 5.06 8.90
N ALA A 40 0.48 5.61 7.75
CA ALA A 40 -0.05 5.22 6.45
C ALA A 40 0.42 3.81 6.02
N LEU A 41 1.67 3.44 6.32
CA LEU A 41 2.18 2.07 6.13
C LEU A 41 1.42 1.08 7.01
N GLU A 42 1.31 1.34 8.30
CA GLU A 42 0.60 0.52 9.27
C GLU A 42 -0.87 0.34 8.88
N ALA A 43 -1.56 1.43 8.49
CA ALA A 43 -2.92 1.36 7.98
C ALA A 43 -3.03 0.49 6.71
N THR A 44 -2.05 0.57 5.80
CA THR A 44 -2.01 -0.27 4.60
C THR A 44 -1.84 -1.74 4.98
N ILE A 45 -0.90 -2.07 5.87
CA ILE A 45 -0.63 -3.44 6.31
C ILE A 45 -1.85 -4.02 7.05
N GLU A 46 -2.28 -3.38 8.13
CA GLU A 46 -3.25 -3.95 9.07
C GLU A 46 -4.69 -3.84 8.57
N ASN A 47 -5.04 -2.75 7.89
CA ASN A 47 -6.43 -2.53 7.46
C ASN A 47 -6.65 -2.89 6.00
N THR A 48 -5.60 -3.13 5.21
CA THR A 48 -5.77 -3.49 3.78
C THR A 48 -5.22 -4.86 3.47
N ILE A 49 -3.94 -5.13 3.74
CA ILE A 49 -3.28 -6.36 3.29
C ILE A 49 -3.68 -7.55 4.18
N ARG A 50 -3.49 -7.43 5.50
CA ARG A 50 -3.77 -8.51 6.46
C ARG A 50 -5.20 -9.06 6.40
N PRO A 51 -6.26 -8.24 6.19
CA PRO A 51 -7.63 -8.75 6.12
C PRO A 51 -8.02 -9.35 4.76
N MET A 52 -7.14 -9.33 3.75
CA MET A 52 -7.46 -9.94 2.46
C MET A 52 -7.55 -11.46 2.61
N GLU A 53 -8.65 -12.05 2.15
CA GLU A 53 -8.88 -13.50 2.21
C GLU A 53 -7.79 -14.31 1.48
N SER A 54 -7.20 -13.73 0.44
CA SER A 54 -6.09 -14.32 -0.30
C SER A 54 -4.75 -14.34 0.46
N VAL A 55 -4.63 -13.61 1.57
CA VAL A 55 -3.41 -13.55 2.41
C VAL A 55 -3.54 -14.54 3.56
N LYS A 56 -2.86 -15.67 3.47
CA LYS A 56 -2.87 -16.73 4.50
C LYS A 56 -1.82 -16.52 5.59
N GLU A 57 -0.62 -16.09 5.19
CA GLU A 57 0.51 -15.82 6.07
C GLU A 57 1.28 -14.64 5.48
N MET A 58 1.81 -13.76 6.34
CA MET A 58 2.67 -12.67 5.92
C MET A 58 3.71 -12.39 7.00
N ASP A 59 4.90 -12.02 6.56
CA ASP A 59 5.95 -11.45 7.39
C ASP A 59 6.16 -9.99 7.01
N VAL A 60 6.40 -9.14 8.01
CA VAL A 60 6.49 -7.69 7.81
C VAL A 60 7.71 -7.15 8.53
N SER A 61 8.59 -6.54 7.75
CA SER A 61 9.72 -5.76 8.25
C SER A 61 9.49 -4.28 7.97
N LEU A 62 9.55 -3.44 9.01
CA LEU A 62 9.49 -1.99 8.87
C LEU A 62 10.91 -1.44 8.75
N GLY A 63 11.22 -0.83 7.61
CA GLY A 63 12.51 -0.23 7.33
C GLY A 63 12.52 1.30 7.45
N SER A 64 13.73 1.86 7.35
CA SER A 64 13.94 3.26 7.00
C SER A 64 13.65 3.49 5.50
N SER A 65 13.81 4.73 5.04
CA SER A 65 13.92 5.02 3.61
C SER A 65 14.99 4.12 2.95
N PRO A 66 14.77 3.72 1.68
CA PRO A 66 15.73 2.90 0.95
C PRO A 66 17.07 3.64 0.82
N ALA A 67 18.18 2.93 1.06
CA ALA A 67 19.52 3.45 0.76
C ALA A 67 19.80 3.47 -0.75
N TYR A 68 19.11 2.61 -1.51
CA TYR A 68 19.09 2.59 -2.96
C TYR A 68 17.75 1.96 -3.42
N PRO A 69 17.10 2.46 -4.49
CA PRO A 69 17.48 3.67 -5.23
C PRO A 69 17.23 4.93 -4.40
N GLU A 70 17.97 6.01 -4.70
CA GLU A 70 17.79 7.31 -4.05
C GLU A 70 16.39 7.90 -4.32
N PHE A 71 15.84 7.61 -5.51
CA PHE A 71 14.52 8.04 -5.93
C PHE A 71 13.67 6.82 -6.27
N VAL A 72 12.44 6.82 -5.76
CA VAL A 72 11.41 5.83 -6.09
C VAL A 72 10.24 6.52 -6.78
N ASP A 73 9.61 5.82 -7.73
CA ASP A 73 8.41 6.30 -8.39
C ASP A 73 7.22 6.25 -7.42
N PHE A 74 6.99 7.36 -6.72
CA PHE A 74 5.88 7.52 -5.79
C PHE A 74 4.71 8.18 -6.49
N LYS A 75 3.79 7.35 -7.02
CA LYS A 75 2.69 7.82 -7.86
C LYS A 75 1.63 8.56 -7.02
N LEU A 76 1.25 9.73 -7.48
CA LEU A 76 0.17 10.54 -6.92
C LEU A 76 -0.87 10.76 -8.01
N GLU A 77 -1.77 9.79 -8.16
CA GLU A 77 -2.82 9.78 -9.18
C GLU A 77 -4.21 9.73 -8.54
N PRO A 78 -4.66 10.79 -7.83
CA PRO A 78 -5.91 10.80 -7.08
C PRO A 78 -7.13 10.96 -8.01
N THR A 79 -7.31 10.03 -8.95
CA THR A 79 -8.35 10.09 -9.99
C THR A 79 -9.47 9.09 -9.75
N ARG A 80 -9.23 8.05 -8.94
CA ARG A 80 -10.19 6.96 -8.72
C ARG A 80 -11.12 7.27 -7.54
N LYS A 81 -12.31 6.68 -7.53
CA LYS A 81 -13.19 6.65 -6.33
C LYS A 81 -12.92 5.40 -5.47
N VAL A 82 -12.59 4.28 -6.13
CA VAL A 82 -12.25 3.00 -5.49
C VAL A 82 -10.74 2.78 -5.60
N THR A 83 -10.11 2.31 -4.52
CA THR A 83 -8.67 2.04 -4.51
C THR A 83 -8.32 0.83 -5.39
N PRO A 84 -7.06 0.68 -5.83
CA PRO A 84 -6.63 -0.50 -6.59
C PRO A 84 -6.87 -1.83 -5.86
N CYS A 85 -6.81 -1.80 -4.53
CA CYS A 85 -7.09 -2.94 -3.65
C CYS A 85 -8.58 -3.12 -3.32
N GLY A 86 -9.48 -2.39 -4.00
CA GLY A 86 -10.93 -2.57 -3.92
C GLY A 86 -11.62 -1.86 -2.75
N LYS A 87 -10.88 -1.09 -1.92
CA LYS A 87 -11.46 -0.36 -0.79
C LYS A 87 -12.03 0.99 -1.21
N VAL A 88 -13.02 1.46 -0.46
CA VAL A 88 -13.57 2.82 -0.58
C VAL A 88 -13.15 3.61 0.66
N CYS A 89 -12.31 4.64 0.49
CA CYS A 89 -11.70 5.35 1.61
C CYS A 89 -12.76 5.96 2.55
N THR A 90 -13.84 6.51 2.00
CA THR A 90 -14.91 7.16 2.77
C THR A 90 -15.70 6.20 3.65
N GLU A 91 -15.64 4.90 3.40
CA GLU A 91 -16.31 3.85 4.20
C GLU A 91 -15.40 3.28 5.29
N CYS A 92 -14.13 3.68 5.33
CA CYS A 92 -13.14 3.14 6.26
C CYS A 92 -13.10 3.94 7.57
N TYR A 93 -13.29 3.27 8.71
CA TYR A 93 -13.37 3.92 10.03
C TYR A 93 -12.11 4.69 10.48
N ILE A 94 -10.94 4.42 9.88
CA ILE A 94 -9.67 5.12 10.18
C ILE A 94 -9.37 6.29 9.23
N TYR A 95 -10.12 6.43 8.14
CA TYR A 95 -9.96 7.52 7.19
C TYR A 95 -10.28 8.87 7.87
N GLY A 96 -9.50 9.92 7.60
CA GLY A 96 -9.63 11.20 8.31
C GLY A 96 -8.86 11.26 9.64
N ARG A 97 -8.62 10.11 10.27
CA ARG A 97 -8.03 9.98 11.61
C ARG A 97 -6.56 9.58 11.52
N LYS A 98 -6.30 8.27 11.39
CA LYS A 98 -4.96 7.67 11.31
C LYS A 98 -4.47 7.46 9.87
N CYS A 99 -5.36 7.65 8.89
CA CYS A 99 -5.08 7.46 7.47
C CYS A 99 -5.54 8.68 6.65
N SER A 100 -4.64 9.17 5.79
CA SER A 100 -4.82 10.26 4.82
C SER A 100 -5.66 9.90 3.59
N GLY A 101 -5.97 8.61 3.42
CA GLY A 101 -6.56 8.06 2.20
C GLY A 101 -5.51 7.40 1.29
N CYS A 102 -5.99 6.80 0.20
CA CYS A 102 -5.12 6.18 -0.81
C CYS A 102 -4.71 7.25 -1.83
N LEU A 103 -3.43 7.29 -2.20
CA LEU A 103 -2.92 8.25 -3.18
C LEU A 103 -3.51 8.07 -4.59
N ALA A 104 -4.16 6.93 -4.86
CA ALA A 104 -4.86 6.66 -6.11
C ALA A 104 -6.27 7.25 -6.16
N THR A 105 -6.78 7.82 -5.07
CA THR A 105 -8.18 8.24 -4.99
C THR A 105 -8.37 9.74 -4.80
N VAL A 106 -9.49 10.25 -5.30
CA VAL A 106 -9.95 11.65 -5.11
C VAL A 106 -10.15 12.02 -3.64
N TYR A 107 -10.16 11.02 -2.75
CA TYR A 107 -10.29 11.17 -1.32
C TYR A 107 -8.94 11.30 -0.61
N PHE A 108 -7.82 11.35 -1.33
CA PHE A 108 -6.54 11.62 -0.69
C PHE A 108 -6.52 13.05 -0.12
N MET A 109 -6.37 13.19 1.20
CA MET A 109 -6.41 14.48 1.90
C MET A 109 -5.08 15.26 1.84
N GLY A 110 -4.14 14.81 1.02
CA GLY A 110 -2.81 15.41 0.90
C GLY A 110 -1.81 14.88 1.92
N LEU A 111 -0.55 15.20 1.67
CA LEU A 111 0.55 14.97 2.60
C LEU A 111 0.40 16.02 3.72
N LYS A 112 -0.07 15.60 4.90
CA LYS A 112 0.01 16.46 6.09
C LYS A 112 1.48 16.60 6.43
N GLY A 113 2.12 17.62 5.86
CA GLY A 113 3.48 17.98 6.20
C GLY A 113 3.53 18.29 7.69
N SER A 114 4.30 17.51 8.44
CA SER A 114 4.91 18.00 9.66
C SER A 114 5.87 19.11 9.24
N ARG A 115 5.34 20.35 9.10
CA ARG A 115 6.18 21.53 9.30
C ARG A 115 6.70 21.39 10.74
N LYS A 116 7.95 20.98 10.88
CA LYS A 116 8.75 21.41 12.02
C LYS A 116 9.03 22.89 11.86
#